data_AF-A0A3C1UY47-F1
#
_entry.id   AF-A0A3C1UY47-F1
#
_cell.length_a   1.000
_cell.length_b   1.000
_cell.length_c   1.000
_cell.angle_alpha   90.00
_cell.angle_beta   90.00
_cell.angle_gamma   90.00
#
_symmetry.space_group_name_H-M   'P 1'
#
loop_
_entity.id
_entity.type
_entity.pdbx_description
1 polymer ?
#
loop_
_entity_poly.entity_id
_entity_poly.type
_entity_poly.pdbx_seq_one_letter_code
_entity_poly.pdbx_strand_id
1 'polypeptide(L)'
;MASSIYLSAAHKSSGKTVVSLGLCAAFKEKSLNVQAFKKGPDYIDPIWLSQASGNPCYNLDFYNMSEDEITQLYGQYASNSDIAIIEG
;
A
#
# COMPACT_ATOMS: atom_id res chain seq x y z
N MET A 1 -9.30 14.09 -3.91
CA MET A 1 -8.55 12.92 -4.37
C MET A 1 -7.43 12.67 -3.37
N ALA A 2 -7.30 11.45 -2.87
CA ALA A 2 -6.20 11.09 -1.97
C ALA A 2 -4.85 11.32 -2.65
N SER A 3 -3.86 11.83 -1.91
CA SER A 3 -2.48 11.86 -2.42
C SER A 3 -1.96 10.44 -2.52
N SER A 4 -1.21 10.11 -3.58
CA SER A 4 -0.75 8.73 -3.81
C SER A 4 0.76 8.67 -4.00
N ILE A 5 1.40 7.69 -3.37
CA ILE A 5 2.84 7.45 -3.44
C ILE A 5 3.07 5.99 -3.83
N TYR A 6 3.84 5.78 -4.90
CA TYR A 6 4.33 4.45 -5.30
C TYR A 6 5.82 4.34 -4.96
N LEU A 7 6.18 3.36 -4.14
CA LEU A 7 7.55 3.09 -3.73
C LEU A 7 8.10 1.94 -4.55
N SER A 8 9.20 2.15 -5.26
CA SER A 8 9.87 1.13 -6.07
C SER A 8 11.38 1.14 -5.85
N ALA A 9 12.06 0.10 -6.31
CA ALA A 9 13.51 -0.04 -6.23
C ALA A 9 13.99 -0.93 -7.37
N ALA A 10 15.22 -0.68 -7.82
CA ALA A 10 15.85 -1.43 -8.89
C ALA A 10 16.02 -2.93 -8.57
N HIS A 11 16.14 -3.28 -7.28
CA HIS A 11 16.39 -4.64 -6.84
C HIS A 11 15.50 -5.05 -5.65
N LYS A 12 15.46 -6.37 -5.40
CA LYS A 12 14.90 -6.92 -4.17
C LYS A 12 15.81 -6.56 -2.99
N SER A 13 15.25 -6.57 -1.78
CA SER A 13 15.98 -6.31 -0.52
C SER A 13 16.64 -4.93 -0.41
N SER A 14 16.22 -3.94 -1.20
CA SER A 14 16.71 -2.55 -1.11
C SER A 14 16.10 -1.72 0.02
N GLY A 15 15.39 -2.33 0.96
CA GLY A 15 14.76 -1.64 2.09
C GLY A 15 13.42 -0.97 1.81
N LYS A 16 12.78 -1.25 0.66
CA LYS A 16 11.45 -0.68 0.31
C LYS A 16 10.44 -0.86 1.44
N THR A 17 10.30 -2.07 1.96
CA THR A 17 9.36 -2.41 3.02
C THR A 17 9.60 -1.59 4.28
N VAL A 18 10.85 -1.39 4.69
CA VAL A 18 11.19 -0.54 5.85
C VAL A 18 10.74 0.90 5.61
N VAL A 19 10.98 1.42 4.41
CA VAL A 19 10.56 2.79 4.04
C VAL A 19 9.03 2.90 3.97
N SER A 20 8.35 1.93 3.35
CA SER A 20 6.88 1.90 3.28
C SER A 20 6.25 1.87 4.67
N LEU A 21 6.75 1.01 5.56
CA LEU A 21 6.29 0.91 6.94
C LEU A 21 6.51 2.22 7.70
N GLY A 22 7.70 2.81 7.57
CA GLY A 22 8.03 4.08 8.20
C GLY A 22 7.12 5.22 7.74
N LEU A 23 6.82 5.30 6.43
CA LEU A 23 5.89 6.28 5.89
C LEU A 23 4.46 6.05 6.37
N CYS A 24 3.97 4.81 6.34
CA CYS A 24 2.66 4.46 6.87
C CYS A 24 2.51 4.86 8.34
N ALA A 25 3.49 4.49 9.18
CA ALA A 25 3.47 4.81 10.60
C ALA A 25 3.52 6.34 10.84
N ALA A 26 4.40 7.05 10.13
CA ALA A 26 4.55 8.50 10.28
C ALA A 26 3.30 9.28 9.84
N PHE A 27 2.63 8.86 8.77
CA PHE A 27 1.39 9.50 8.33
C PHE A 27 0.22 9.19 9.26
N LYS A 28 0.14 7.95 9.75
CA LYS A 28 -0.83 7.57 10.79
C LYS A 28 -0.64 8.37 12.07
N GLU A 29 0.60 8.58 12.52
CA GLU A 29 0.91 9.40 13.70
C GLU A 29 0.43 10.85 13.53
N LYS A 30 0.44 11.36 12.30
CA LYS A 30 -0.16 12.65 11.92
C LYS A 30 -1.68 12.61 11.77
N SER A 31 -2.34 11.53 12.21
CA SER A 31 -3.79 11.33 12.13
C SER A 31 -4.35 11.36 10.70
N LEU A 32 -3.53 11.04 9.70
CA LEU A 32 -4.01 10.84 8.33
C LEU A 32 -4.58 9.42 8.19
N ASN A 33 -5.67 9.28 7.44
CA ASN A 33 -6.17 7.98 7.03
C ASN A 33 -5.25 7.42 5.93
N VAL A 34 -4.45 6.41 6.27
CA VAL A 34 -3.46 5.79 5.37
C VAL A 34 -4.01 4.50 4.81
N GLN A 35 -4.16 4.40 3.49
CA GLN A 35 -4.46 3.13 2.83
C GLN A 35 -3.19 2.55 2.21
N ALA A 36 -2.76 1.38 2.67
CA ALA A 36 -1.61 0.69 2.10
C ALA A 36 -2.03 -0.33 1.04
N PHE A 37 -1.17 -0.51 0.03
CA PHE A 37 -1.28 -1.54 -0.99
C PHE A 37 0.07 -2.19 -1.22
N LYS A 38 0.07 -3.48 -1.55
CA LYS A 38 1.27 -4.21 -1.95
C LYS A 38 1.14 -4.66 -3.39
N LYS A 39 2.14 -4.40 -4.22
CA LYS A 39 2.19 -4.93 -5.58
C LYS A 39 2.55 -6.41 -5.57
N GLY A 40 1.73 -7.20 -6.26
CA GLY A 40 1.88 -8.65 -6.42
C GLY A 40 1.25 -9.46 -5.28
N PRO A 41 1.21 -10.80 -5.43
CA PRO A 41 0.73 -11.69 -4.39
C PRO A 41 1.77 -11.75 -3.27
N ASP A 42 1.38 -11.28 -2.09
CA ASP A 42 2.20 -11.37 -0.88
C ASP A 42 1.30 -11.66 0.34
N TYR A 43 1.88 -12.19 1.41
CA TYR A 43 1.19 -12.47 2.66
C TYR A 43 1.87 -11.82 3.86
N ILE A 44 3.19 -11.62 3.82
CA ILE A 44 3.96 -11.07 4.94
C ILE A 44 3.87 -9.55 4.93
N ASP A 45 4.21 -8.94 3.78
CA ASP A 45 4.28 -7.48 3.68
C ASP A 45 2.91 -6.83 3.95
N PRO A 46 1.79 -7.35 3.43
CA PRO A 46 0.47 -6.80 3.76
C PRO A 46 0.16 -6.83 5.27
N ILE A 47 0.61 -7.83 6.03
CA ILE A 47 0.38 -7.87 7.48
C ILE A 47 1.11 -6.71 8.16
N TRP A 48 2.38 -6.50 7.83
CA TRP A 48 3.17 -5.41 8.42
C TRP A 48 2.62 -4.03 8.00
N LEU A 49 2.31 -3.87 6.72
CA LEU A 49 1.73 -2.65 6.18
C LEU A 49 0.37 -2.34 6.80
N SER A 50 -0.42 -3.37 7.10
CA SER A 50 -1.70 -3.20 7.80
C SER A 50 -1.49 -2.66 9.21
N GLN A 51 -0.54 -3.22 9.95
CA GLN A 51 -0.22 -2.76 11.30
C GLN A 51 0.28 -1.31 11.30
N ALA A 52 1.19 -0.97 10.37
CA ALA A 52 1.77 0.36 10.26
C ALA A 52 0.76 1.43 9.84
N SER A 53 -0.08 1.14 8.83
CA SER A 53 -1.09 2.07 8.32
C SER A 53 -2.32 2.19 9.22
N GLY A 54 -2.63 1.15 10.01
CA GLY A 54 -3.85 1.08 10.81
C GLY A 54 -5.10 0.66 10.02
N ASN A 55 -4.97 0.36 8.72
CA ASN A 55 -6.03 -0.15 7.86
C ASN A 55 -5.60 -1.48 7.22
N PRO A 56 -6.52 -2.31 6.72
CA PRO A 56 -6.14 -3.49 5.95
C PRO A 56 -5.31 -3.11 4.72
N CYS A 57 -4.19 -3.80 4.50
CA CYS A 57 -3.41 -3.70 3.27
C CYS A 57 -3.92 -4.71 2.25
N TYR A 58 -4.09 -4.26 1.00
CA TYR A 58 -4.56 -5.12 -0.09
C TYR A 58 -3.46 -5.36 -1.12
N ASN A 59 -3.43 -6.57 -1.66
CA ASN A 59 -2.57 -6.88 -2.80
C ASN A 59 -3.19 -6.31 -4.09
N LEU A 60 -2.35 -5.73 -4.93
CA LEU A 60 -2.63 -5.45 -6.33
C LEU A 60 -1.95 -6.56 -7.15
N ASP A 61 -2.66 -7.67 -7.30
CA ASP A 61 -2.11 -8.94 -7.77
C ASP A 61 -2.33 -9.14 -9.28
N PHE A 62 -1.32 -8.81 -10.07
CA PHE A 62 -1.33 -8.97 -11.52
C PHE A 62 -1.35 -10.42 -12.03
N TYR A 63 -1.24 -11.43 -11.16
CA TYR A 63 -1.33 -12.83 -11.56
C TYR A 63 -2.73 -13.41 -11.37
N ASN A 64 -3.44 -12.98 -10.32
CA ASN A 64 -4.75 -13.52 -9.95
C ASN A 64 -5.91 -12.52 -10.11
N MET A 65 -5.63 -11.28 -10.49
CA MET A 65 -6.63 -10.25 -10.77
C MET A 65 -6.47 -9.71 -12.19
N SER A 66 -7.59 -9.35 -12.80
CA SER A 66 -7.66 -8.54 -14.02
C SER A 66 -7.28 -7.07 -13.73
N GLU A 67 -6.97 -6.32 -14.79
CA GLU A 67 -6.68 -4.89 -14.69
C GLU A 67 -7.87 -4.09 -14.12
N ASP A 68 -9.09 -4.45 -14.52
CA ASP A 68 -10.32 -3.83 -14.01
C ASP A 68 -10.51 -4.12 -12.51
N GLU A 69 -10.26 -5.36 -12.06
CA GLU A 69 -10.31 -5.69 -10.64
C GLU A 69 -9.27 -4.91 -9.82
N ILE A 70 -8.04 -4.75 -10.34
CA ILE A 70 -6.98 -3.99 -9.68
C ILE A 70 -7.36 -2.52 -9.57
N THR A 71 -7.81 -1.91 -10.66
CA THR A 71 -8.18 -0.49 -10.70
C THR A 71 -9.42 -0.21 -9.85
N GLN A 72 -10.42 -1.09 -9.86
CA GLN A 72 -11.60 -0.98 -9.00
C GLN A 72 -11.24 -1.12 -7.52
N LEU A 73 -10.45 -2.14 -7.15
CA LEU A 73 -10.01 -2.36 -5.77
C LEU A 73 -9.23 -1.14 -5.25
N TYR A 74 -8.23 -0.69 -6.02
CA TYR A 74 -7.45 0.48 -5.67
C TYR A 74 -8.36 1.72 -5.52
N GLY A 75 -9.22 1.98 -6.50
CA GLY A 75 -10.13 3.13 -6.47
C GLY A 75 -11.06 3.12 -5.26
N GLN A 76 -11.65 1.97 -4.93
CA GLN A 76 -12.56 1.81 -3.79
C GLN A 76 -11.91 2.13 -2.44
N TYR A 77 -10.67 1.68 -2.22
CA TYR A 77 -10.01 1.86 -0.94
C TYR A 77 -9.22 3.16 -0.85
N ALA A 78 -8.62 3.62 -1.96
CA ALA A 78 -7.91 4.89 -2.02
C ALA A 78 -8.86 6.10 -1.95
N SER A 79 -10.10 6.00 -2.43
CA SER A 79 -11.04 7.13 -2.39
C SER A 79 -11.43 7.55 -0.97
N ASN A 80 -11.29 6.64 0.00
CA ASN A 80 -11.68 6.85 1.39
C ASN A 80 -10.50 7.25 2.30
N SER A 81 -9.28 7.38 1.75
CA SER A 81 -8.07 7.70 2.50
C SER A 81 -7.58 9.12 2.21
N ASP A 82 -6.76 9.67 3.11
CA ASP A 82 -6.05 10.94 2.87
C ASP A 82 -4.81 10.70 1.99
N ILE A 83 -4.17 9.55 2.22
CA ILE A 83 -2.98 9.10 1.49
C ILE A 83 -3.06 7.60 1.16
N ALA A 84 -2.63 7.26 -0.05
CA ALA A 84 -2.44 5.88 -0.49
C ALA A 84 -0.93 5.61 -0.66
N ILE A 85 -0.44 4.54 -0.02
CA ILE A 85 0.95 4.07 -0.14
C ILE A 85 0.94 2.74 -0.86
N ILE A 86 1.60 2.66 -2.01
CA ILE A 86 1.72 1.44 -2.80
C ILE A 86 3.18 0.98 -2.76
N GLU A 87 3.44 -0.18 -2.18
CA GLU A 87 4.75 -0.83 -2.20
C GLU A 87 4.92 -1.72 -3.43
N GLY A 88 5.82 -1.33 -4.33
CA GLY A 88 6.19 -2.00 -5.58
C GLY A 88 7.12 -3.20 -5.43
#